data_AF-C5D7Y1-F1
#
_entry.id   AF-C5D7Y1-F1
#
_cell.length_a   1.000
_cell.length_b   1.000
_cell.length_c   1.000
_cell.angle_alpha   90.00
_cell.angle_beta   90.00
_cell.angle_gamma   90.00
#
_symmetry.space_group_name_H-M   'P 1'
#
loop_
_entity.id
_entity.type
_entity.pdbx_description
1 polymer ?
#
loop_
_entity_poly.entity_id
_entity_poly.type
_entity_poly.pdbx_seq_one_letter_code
_entity_poly.pdbx_strand_id
1 'polypeptide(L)'
;MKPLLVIAASVFLLAGCKSSRVIDEIQIIQEMGYDFHDGKYVGTAVYPTFKQGPMTKPNLLTTSSSTVYDLIPRLSSESALPIEEGQLRLILFGKEFAKRGIIQITHSLARNNKVGSHLLLGVSSGSAHELLDITASTTLSDTLYLPNLVEQNVRSMNLPKTNLHLFLYNYFSKGSDPFLPYFEKKGDFVKLEGLALFKDGKYVGKVSLRDSFLVKILLAFTVLQTYIEIIKIWMFPLMGAWQFSLIFLALAYYTVLGGFRVVTGVCFWGVVIPLLTIFPMLFFPLEYAHYRNLLPVFDHSIGEIFAGAKAMSLQYLGMEMLMVYYPFIQQPEKSHKWAQWGSAFATLIYLSIMLVSILFYNEEQIQHITWPTLTLAKIPAVPFIERMEYIIISIYVLVVFPIICIAVWSASRVAKKLFSIKQRRFVPVILLFLFIGTLWFEEKEQIERLNKWTSTVGLYFVIFYIPALYIYVKAANKIKK
;
A
#
# COMPACT_ATOMS: atom_id res chain seq x y z
N MET A 1 -43.61 -22.02 52.21
CA MET A 1 -44.48 -21.21 51.31
C MET A 1 -44.00 -19.77 51.10
N LYS A 2 -43.38 -19.09 52.09
CA LYS A 2 -42.88 -17.71 51.93
C LYS A 2 -41.82 -17.46 50.82
N PRO A 3 -40.85 -18.36 50.53
CA PRO A 3 -39.86 -18.08 49.49
C PRO A 3 -40.41 -18.20 48.06
N LEU A 4 -41.42 -19.05 47.84
CA LEU A 4 -42.03 -19.25 46.52
C LEU A 4 -42.83 -18.02 46.06
N LEU A 5 -43.48 -17.34 47.01
CA LEU A 5 -44.29 -16.13 46.78
C LEU A 5 -43.42 -14.92 46.44
N VAL A 6 -42.23 -14.82 47.05
CA VAL A 6 -41.24 -13.79 46.71
C VAL A 6 -40.66 -14.00 45.32
N ILE A 7 -40.36 -15.25 44.93
CA ILE A 7 -39.86 -15.58 43.59
C ILE A 7 -40.94 -15.29 42.53
N ALA A 8 -42.20 -15.64 42.78
CA ALA A 8 -43.31 -15.35 41.86
C ALA A 8 -43.55 -13.85 41.70
N ALA A 9 -43.50 -13.07 42.78
CA ALA A 9 -43.61 -11.60 42.72
C ALA A 9 -42.42 -10.95 41.99
N SER A 10 -41.22 -11.52 42.12
CA SER A 10 -40.01 -11.09 41.40
C SER A 10 -40.13 -11.27 39.88
N VAL A 11 -40.79 -12.34 39.43
CA VAL A 11 -41.00 -12.61 37.99
C VAL A 11 -41.98 -11.62 37.36
N PHE A 12 -42.99 -11.16 38.09
CA PHE A 12 -43.92 -10.12 37.61
C PHE A 12 -43.27 -8.73 37.55
N LEU A 13 -42.31 -8.43 38.42
CA LEU A 13 -41.52 -7.18 38.37
C LEU A 13 -40.48 -7.16 37.23
N LEU A 14 -40.20 -8.30 36.60
CA LEU A 14 -39.32 -8.43 35.44
C LEU A 14 -40.08 -8.37 34.10
N ALA A 15 -41.40 -8.17 34.12
CA ALA A 15 -42.20 -7.97 32.90
C ALA A 15 -41.95 -6.56 32.33
N GLY A 16 -40.80 -6.38 31.68
CA GLY A 16 -40.50 -5.18 30.91
C GLY A 16 -41.39 -5.10 29.66
N CYS A 17 -42.00 -3.93 29.42
CA CYS A 17 -42.68 -3.66 28.15
C CYS A 17 -41.66 -3.70 27.01
N LYS A 18 -41.73 -4.73 26.16
CA LYS A 18 -40.95 -4.81 24.93
C LYS A 18 -41.65 -3.98 23.86
N SER A 19 -41.11 -2.80 23.55
CA SER A 19 -41.47 -2.06 22.34
C SER A 19 -40.96 -2.83 21.12
N SER A 20 -41.83 -3.59 20.45
CA SER A 20 -41.57 -4.13 19.12
C SER A 20 -42.07 -3.14 18.07
N ARG A 21 -41.21 -2.70 17.16
CA ARG A 21 -41.64 -2.00 15.95
C ARG A 21 -41.72 -3.00 14.80
N VAL A 22 -42.84 -2.99 14.08
CA VAL A 22 -43.04 -3.86 12.91
C VAL A 22 -42.19 -3.32 11.76
N ILE A 23 -41.50 -4.20 11.02
CA ILE A 23 -40.61 -3.81 9.91
C ILE A 23 -41.36 -3.01 8.84
N ASP A 24 -42.63 -3.30 8.63
CA ASP A 24 -43.49 -2.64 7.63
C ASP A 24 -43.94 -1.23 8.04
N GLU A 25 -43.69 -0.82 9.29
CA GLU A 25 -44.07 0.48 9.85
C GLU A 25 -42.89 1.45 9.98
N ILE A 26 -41.70 1.08 9.48
CA ILE A 26 -40.48 1.87 9.60
C ILE A 26 -39.71 1.90 8.28
N GLN A 27 -38.98 3.00 8.05
CA GLN A 27 -38.06 3.11 6.92
C GLN A 27 -36.64 2.74 7.38
N ILE A 28 -36.16 1.58 6.96
CA ILE A 28 -34.83 1.08 7.32
C ILE A 28 -33.78 1.69 6.38
N ILE A 29 -32.97 2.62 6.91
CA ILE A 29 -31.88 3.24 6.14
C ILE A 29 -30.66 2.33 6.14
N GLN A 30 -30.12 2.06 4.95
CA GLN A 30 -28.94 1.19 4.79
C GLN A 30 -27.68 1.98 4.44
N GLU A 31 -27.81 3.08 3.70
CA GLU A 31 -26.70 3.97 3.39
C GLU A 31 -27.09 5.43 3.64
N MET A 32 -26.14 6.24 4.09
CA MET A 32 -26.29 7.69 4.16
C MET A 32 -25.13 8.41 3.47
N GLY A 33 -25.46 9.44 2.70
CA GLY A 33 -24.56 10.39 2.08
C GLY A 33 -24.62 11.74 2.80
N TYR A 34 -23.46 12.30 3.08
CA TYR A 34 -23.35 13.67 3.62
C TYR A 34 -22.54 14.53 2.66
N ASP A 35 -23.18 15.56 2.14
CA ASP A 35 -22.59 16.54 1.23
C ASP A 35 -22.62 17.95 1.82
N PHE A 36 -21.81 18.83 1.25
CA PHE A 36 -21.84 20.25 1.54
C PHE A 36 -21.80 21.03 0.23
N HIS A 37 -22.87 21.77 -0.05
CA HIS A 37 -23.03 22.53 -1.29
C HIS A 37 -23.76 23.85 -0.99
N ASP A 38 -23.35 24.94 -1.63
CA ASP A 38 -23.95 26.28 -1.51
C ASP A 38 -24.23 26.75 -0.07
N GLY A 39 -23.27 26.50 0.83
CA GLY A 39 -23.39 26.93 2.23
C GLY A 39 -24.29 26.05 3.10
N LYS A 40 -24.87 24.98 2.55
CA LYS A 40 -25.79 24.07 3.24
C LYS A 40 -25.24 22.65 3.30
N TYR A 41 -25.60 21.95 4.37
CA TYR A 41 -25.41 20.51 4.49
C TYR A 41 -26.52 19.80 3.75
N VAL A 42 -26.17 18.77 3.01
CA VAL A 42 -27.10 17.94 2.26
C VAL A 42 -27.00 16.52 2.79
N GLY A 43 -28.14 15.93 3.14
CA GLY A 43 -28.24 14.55 3.59
C GLY A 43 -28.99 13.74 2.55
N THR A 44 -28.42 12.62 2.11
CA THR A 44 -29.06 11.65 1.22
C THR A 44 -29.17 10.32 1.94
N ALA A 45 -30.38 9.78 2.09
CA ALA A 45 -30.62 8.46 2.67
C ALA A 45 -31.04 7.48 1.59
N VAL A 46 -30.45 6.29 1.59
CA VAL A 46 -30.81 5.20 0.68
C VAL A 46 -31.46 4.08 1.48
N TYR A 47 -32.62 3.63 1.00
CA TYR A 47 -33.38 2.57 1.64
C TYR A 47 -34.05 1.63 0.63
N PRO A 48 -34.17 0.34 0.96
CA PRO A 48 -34.97 -0.59 0.18
C PRO A 48 -36.45 -0.38 0.48
N THR A 49 -37.32 -0.69 -0.49
CA THR A 49 -38.77 -0.77 -0.25
C THR A 49 -39.20 -2.22 -0.30
N PHE A 50 -39.66 -2.74 0.83
CA PHE A 50 -40.16 -4.10 0.93
C PHE A 50 -41.66 -4.11 0.57
N LYS A 51 -41.99 -4.22 -0.72
CA LYS A 51 -43.33 -4.65 -1.15
C LYS A 51 -43.28 -6.16 -1.43
N GLN A 52 -44.35 -6.88 -1.14
CA GLN A 52 -44.44 -8.33 -1.41
C GLN A 52 -44.02 -8.63 -2.87
N GLY A 53 -42.85 -9.25 -3.05
CA GLY A 53 -42.22 -9.47 -4.36
C GLY A 53 -40.69 -9.33 -4.33
N PRO A 54 -40.01 -9.46 -5.49
CA PRO A 54 -38.57 -9.19 -5.59
C PRO A 54 -38.26 -7.73 -5.22
N MET A 55 -37.06 -7.48 -4.67
CA MET A 55 -36.61 -6.15 -4.24
C MET A 55 -36.87 -5.12 -5.35
N THR A 56 -37.65 -4.08 -5.04
CA THR A 56 -37.78 -2.92 -5.93
C THR A 56 -36.53 -2.07 -5.85
N LYS A 57 -36.26 -1.27 -6.89
CA LYS A 57 -35.11 -0.36 -6.93
C LYS A 57 -34.99 0.44 -5.62
N PRO A 58 -33.78 0.61 -5.07
CA PRO A 58 -33.55 1.44 -3.90
C PRO A 58 -34.13 2.85 -4.10
N ASN A 59 -34.78 3.37 -3.07
CA ASN A 59 -35.25 4.75 -3.07
C ASN A 59 -34.22 5.65 -2.41
N LEU A 60 -34.16 6.90 -2.88
CA LEU A 60 -33.34 7.95 -2.31
C LEU A 60 -34.24 9.05 -1.75
N LEU A 61 -33.90 9.51 -0.55
CA LEU A 61 -34.47 10.70 0.05
C LEU A 61 -33.36 11.71 0.27
N THR A 62 -33.52 12.92 -0.24
CA THR A 62 -32.49 13.96 -0.16
C THR A 62 -33.08 15.24 0.40
N THR A 63 -32.44 15.78 1.44
CA THR A 63 -32.84 17.05 2.04
C THR A 63 -31.62 17.94 2.25
N SER A 64 -31.85 19.22 2.52
CA SER A 64 -30.79 20.18 2.85
C SER A 64 -31.11 20.97 4.11
N SER A 65 -30.07 21.37 4.84
CA SER A 65 -30.18 22.19 6.05
C SER A 65 -28.95 23.06 6.26
N SER A 66 -29.09 24.13 7.04
CA SER A 66 -27.98 24.94 7.54
C SER A 66 -27.16 24.22 8.62
N THR A 67 -27.73 23.18 9.25
CA THR A 67 -27.11 22.40 10.33
C THR A 67 -27.18 20.90 10.01
N VAL A 68 -26.09 20.20 10.33
CA VAL A 68 -26.00 18.73 10.16
C VAL A 68 -26.99 18.00 11.06
N TYR A 69 -27.31 18.54 12.24
CA TYR A 69 -28.22 17.92 13.21
C TYR A 69 -29.68 17.85 12.73
N ASP A 70 -30.06 18.75 11.81
CA ASP A 70 -31.42 18.82 11.27
C ASP A 70 -31.64 17.87 10.09
N LEU A 71 -30.59 17.24 9.56
CA LEU A 71 -30.71 16.38 8.38
C LEU A 71 -31.62 15.18 8.66
N ILE A 72 -31.43 14.47 9.77
CA ILE A 72 -32.24 13.29 10.11
C ILE A 72 -33.70 13.66 10.40
N PRO A 73 -34.02 14.69 11.23
CA PRO A 73 -35.40 15.15 11.41
C PRO A 73 -36.09 15.57 10.10
N ARG A 74 -35.39 16.28 9.21
CA ARG A 74 -35.94 16.70 7.91
C ARG A 74 -36.20 15.52 6.99
N LEU A 75 -35.25 14.59 6.89
CA LEU A 75 -35.46 13.32 6.18
C LEU A 75 -36.67 12.57 6.77
N SER A 76 -36.84 12.55 8.09
CA SER A 76 -38.00 11.88 8.69
C SER A 76 -39.32 12.59 8.39
N SER A 77 -39.32 13.91 8.14
CA SER A 77 -40.53 14.67 7.76
C SER A 77 -40.93 14.50 6.30
N GLU A 78 -39.97 14.16 5.44
CA GLU A 78 -40.19 13.89 4.01
C GLU A 78 -40.43 12.38 3.74
N SER A 79 -40.23 11.53 4.75
CA SER A 79 -40.47 10.09 4.68
C SER A 79 -41.91 9.73 5.07
N ALA A 80 -42.50 8.77 4.36
CA ALA A 80 -43.83 8.24 4.67
C ALA A 80 -43.87 7.43 5.99
N LEU A 81 -42.73 6.91 6.42
CA LEU A 81 -42.56 6.11 7.64
C LEU A 81 -41.42 6.66 8.50
N PRO A 82 -41.46 6.47 9.84
CA PRO A 82 -40.35 6.84 10.73
C PRO A 82 -39.02 6.21 10.30
N ILE A 83 -37.97 7.04 10.25
CA ILE A 83 -36.62 6.59 9.88
C ILE A 83 -35.98 5.79 11.00
N GLU A 84 -35.41 4.63 10.67
CA GLU A 84 -34.63 3.79 11.57
C GLU A 84 -33.21 3.55 11.02
N GLU A 85 -32.22 3.92 11.84
CA GLU A 85 -30.79 3.87 11.52
C GLU A 85 -30.11 2.55 11.93
N GLY A 86 -30.86 1.62 12.53
CA GLY A 86 -30.31 0.41 13.16
C GLY A 86 -29.67 -0.60 12.20
N GLN A 87 -29.85 -0.42 10.89
CA GLN A 87 -29.26 -1.26 9.84
C GLN A 87 -28.35 -0.47 8.90
N LEU A 88 -27.86 0.71 9.33
CA LEU A 88 -26.84 1.44 8.56
C LEU A 88 -25.62 0.55 8.31
N ARG A 89 -25.23 0.43 7.04
CA ARG A 89 -24.10 -0.38 6.56
C ARG A 89 -22.93 0.47 6.12
N LEU A 90 -23.19 1.60 5.47
CA LEU A 90 -22.16 2.53 5.00
C LEU A 90 -22.60 3.99 5.18
N ILE A 91 -21.66 4.85 5.56
CA ILE A 91 -21.79 6.29 5.41
C ILE A 91 -20.74 6.80 4.43
N LEU A 92 -21.20 7.55 3.44
CA LEU A 92 -20.38 8.15 2.40
C LEU A 92 -20.32 9.67 2.61
N PHE A 93 -19.10 10.20 2.76
CA PHE A 93 -18.89 11.64 2.86
C PHE A 93 -18.48 12.20 1.51
N GLY A 94 -19.19 13.22 1.04
CA GLY A 94 -18.79 14.02 -0.11
C GLY A 94 -17.45 14.70 0.15
N LYS A 95 -16.67 14.95 -0.90
CA LYS A 95 -15.32 15.50 -0.77
C LYS A 95 -15.31 16.83 0.00
N GLU A 96 -16.24 17.73 -0.32
CA GLU A 96 -16.32 19.04 0.34
C GLU A 96 -16.78 18.96 1.79
N PHE A 97 -17.71 18.05 2.11
CA PHE A 97 -18.09 17.77 3.50
C PHE A 97 -16.90 17.19 4.28
N ALA A 98 -16.21 16.21 3.70
CA ALA A 98 -15.08 15.54 4.32
C ALA A 98 -13.93 16.51 4.61
N LYS A 99 -13.67 17.49 3.73
CA LYS A 99 -12.70 18.58 3.96
C LYS A 99 -13.07 19.48 5.15
N ARG A 100 -14.36 19.72 5.40
CA ARG A 100 -14.84 20.51 6.54
C ARG A 100 -14.72 19.76 7.86
N GLY A 101 -14.93 18.44 7.82
CA GLY A 101 -14.68 17.51 8.91
C GLY A 101 -15.85 16.58 9.18
N ILE A 102 -15.54 15.34 9.55
CA ILE A 102 -16.54 14.28 9.73
C ILE A 102 -16.74 13.87 11.19
N ILE A 103 -15.99 14.46 12.12
CA ILE A 103 -16.01 14.08 13.55
C ILE A 103 -17.36 14.28 14.21
N GLN A 104 -18.09 15.34 13.85
CA GLN A 104 -19.42 15.58 14.41
C GLN A 104 -20.36 14.42 14.14
N ILE A 105 -20.32 13.87 12.91
CA ILE A 105 -21.09 12.70 12.51
C ILE A 105 -20.55 11.43 13.19
N THR A 106 -19.25 11.16 13.11
CA THR A 106 -18.69 9.91 13.64
C THR A 106 -18.81 9.80 15.17
N HIS A 107 -18.72 10.90 15.91
CA HIS A 107 -18.99 10.92 17.36
C HIS A 107 -20.47 10.72 17.68
N SER A 108 -21.37 11.35 16.91
CA SER A 108 -22.82 11.15 17.09
C SER A 108 -23.18 9.67 16.91
N LEU A 109 -22.67 9.05 15.85
CA LEU A 109 -22.91 7.64 15.55
C LEU A 109 -22.34 6.71 16.61
N ALA A 110 -21.15 6.99 17.14
CA ALA A 110 -20.55 6.18 18.19
C ALA A 110 -21.31 6.22 19.53
N ARG A 111 -22.09 7.29 19.76
CA ARG A 111 -22.96 7.42 20.93
C ARG A 111 -24.36 6.84 20.71
N ASN A 112 -24.75 6.62 19.45
CA ASN A 112 -26.04 6.08 19.10
C ASN A 112 -26.06 4.56 19.31
N ASN A 113 -26.80 4.10 20.32
CA ASN A 113 -26.91 2.68 20.66
C ASN A 113 -27.61 1.82 19.60
N LYS A 114 -28.28 2.44 18.62
CA LYS A 114 -28.88 1.74 17.47
C LYS A 114 -27.85 1.43 16.39
N VAL A 115 -26.73 2.17 16.31
CA VAL A 115 -25.75 2.04 15.22
C VAL A 115 -24.71 0.99 15.58
N GLY A 116 -24.53 0.01 14.69
CA GLY A 116 -23.52 -1.03 14.87
C GLY A 116 -22.09 -0.51 14.70
N SER A 117 -21.17 -1.00 15.52
CA SER A 117 -19.73 -0.68 15.44
C SER A 117 -19.04 -1.13 14.15
N HIS A 118 -19.68 -2.05 13.40
CA HIS A 118 -19.25 -2.54 12.09
C HIS A 118 -19.61 -1.59 10.93
N LEU A 119 -20.31 -0.48 11.21
CA LEU A 119 -20.64 0.54 10.22
C LEU A 119 -19.40 0.95 9.42
N LEU A 120 -19.49 0.85 8.09
CA LEU A 120 -18.42 1.27 7.20
C LEU A 120 -18.53 2.78 6.95
N LEU A 121 -17.37 3.39 6.70
CA LEU A 121 -17.26 4.81 6.37
C LEU A 121 -16.48 4.93 5.06
N GLY A 122 -16.76 5.95 4.25
CA GLY A 122 -16.11 6.17 2.95
C GLY A 122 -16.12 7.62 2.50
N VAL A 123 -15.32 7.95 1.49
CA VAL A 123 -15.27 9.29 0.87
C VAL A 123 -15.53 9.22 -0.63
N SER A 124 -16.39 10.09 -1.14
CA SER A 124 -16.61 10.30 -2.57
C SER A 124 -15.60 11.29 -3.15
N SER A 125 -15.19 11.10 -4.39
CA SER A 125 -14.35 12.03 -5.14
C SER A 125 -15.02 13.37 -5.45
N GLY A 126 -16.36 13.38 -5.42
CA GLY A 126 -17.22 14.54 -5.63
C GLY A 126 -18.35 14.53 -4.60
N SER A 127 -19.59 14.51 -5.09
CA SER A 127 -20.79 14.41 -4.24
C SER A 127 -21.02 12.97 -3.76
N ALA A 128 -21.44 12.80 -2.51
CA ALA A 128 -21.95 11.53 -2.01
C ALA A 128 -23.30 11.18 -2.64
N HIS A 129 -24.21 12.15 -2.76
CA HIS A 129 -25.50 11.99 -3.44
C HIS A 129 -25.33 11.40 -4.84
N GLU A 130 -24.43 11.96 -5.65
CA GLU A 130 -24.19 11.48 -7.02
C GLU A 130 -23.74 10.00 -7.06
N LEU A 131 -22.83 9.58 -6.17
CA LEU A 131 -22.38 8.18 -6.14
C LEU A 131 -23.48 7.24 -5.64
N LEU A 132 -24.27 7.67 -4.65
CA LEU A 132 -25.39 6.89 -4.12
C LEU A 132 -26.50 6.72 -5.16
N ASP A 133 -26.80 7.78 -5.92
CA ASP A 133 -27.78 7.75 -7.01
C ASP A 133 -27.35 6.79 -8.13
N ILE A 134 -26.07 6.80 -8.53
CA ILE A 134 -25.53 5.83 -9.49
C ILE A 134 -25.70 4.40 -8.97
N THR A 135 -25.39 4.12 -7.70
CA THR A 135 -25.49 2.76 -7.16
C THR A 135 -26.93 2.29 -6.97
N ALA A 136 -27.86 3.21 -6.71
CA ALA A 136 -29.28 2.92 -6.64
C ALA A 136 -29.93 2.72 -8.03
N SER A 137 -29.46 3.46 -9.04
CA SER A 137 -30.00 3.44 -10.40
C SER A 137 -29.38 2.37 -11.32
N THR A 138 -28.15 1.92 -11.03
CA THR A 138 -27.33 1.07 -11.92
C THR A 138 -27.18 -0.40 -11.42
N THR A 139 -26.16 -1.14 -11.89
CA THR A 139 -26.13 -2.55 -12.37
C THR A 139 -26.61 -3.66 -11.41
N LEU A 140 -26.89 -3.37 -10.16
CA LEU A 140 -27.40 -4.36 -9.19
C LEU A 140 -28.70 -3.95 -8.49
N SER A 141 -29.10 -2.67 -8.56
CA SER A 141 -30.25 -2.12 -7.81
C SER A 141 -30.25 -2.61 -6.35
N ASP A 142 -29.06 -2.64 -5.74
CA ASP A 142 -28.81 -3.21 -4.43
C ASP A 142 -28.23 -2.12 -3.53
N THR A 143 -28.96 -1.82 -2.47
CA THR A 143 -28.57 -0.90 -1.39
C THR A 143 -27.29 -1.32 -0.67
N LEU A 144 -26.77 -2.52 -0.93
CA LEU A 144 -25.54 -3.03 -0.32
C LEU A 144 -24.34 -3.02 -1.26
N TYR A 145 -24.45 -2.48 -2.47
CA TYR A 145 -23.35 -2.51 -3.44
C TYR A 145 -22.03 -1.93 -2.90
N LEU A 146 -22.05 -0.72 -2.34
CA LEU A 146 -20.84 -0.07 -1.81
C LEU A 146 -20.29 -0.75 -0.55
N PRO A 147 -21.10 -1.12 0.47
CA PRO A 147 -20.68 -1.96 1.57
C PRO A 147 -20.04 -3.26 1.11
N ASN A 148 -20.67 -3.97 0.16
CA ASN A 148 -20.14 -5.21 -0.40
C ASN A 148 -18.83 -4.98 -1.15
N LEU A 149 -18.71 -3.87 -1.87
CA LEU A 149 -17.45 -3.48 -2.52
C LEU A 149 -16.34 -3.26 -1.49
N VAL A 150 -16.63 -2.61 -0.36
CA VAL A 150 -15.67 -2.44 0.75
C VAL A 150 -15.34 -3.76 1.40
N GLU A 151 -16.34 -4.53 1.84
CA GLU A 151 -16.15 -5.81 2.53
C GLU A 151 -15.39 -6.82 1.68
N GLN A 152 -15.75 -6.93 0.39
CA GLN A 152 -15.03 -7.77 -0.54
C GLN A 152 -13.58 -7.32 -0.66
N ASN A 153 -13.30 -6.01 -0.71
CA ASN A 153 -11.94 -5.48 -0.77
C ASN A 153 -11.18 -5.64 0.56
N VAL A 154 -11.84 -5.62 1.71
CA VAL A 154 -11.23 -5.96 3.03
C VAL A 154 -10.92 -7.45 3.09
N ARG A 155 -11.87 -8.34 2.78
CA ARG A 155 -11.67 -9.81 2.72
C ARG A 155 -10.61 -10.19 1.70
N SER A 156 -10.54 -9.45 0.59
CA SER A 156 -9.55 -9.62 -0.47
C SER A 156 -8.18 -9.00 -0.14
N MET A 157 -8.02 -8.31 1.00
CA MET A 157 -6.81 -7.61 1.42
C MET A 157 -6.37 -6.51 0.42
N ASN A 158 -7.33 -5.91 -0.27
CA ASN A 158 -7.14 -4.76 -1.17
C ASN A 158 -7.36 -3.42 -0.46
N LEU A 159 -8.06 -3.46 0.66
CA LEU A 159 -8.33 -2.33 1.52
C LEU A 159 -7.96 -2.77 2.94
N PRO A 160 -7.19 -2.00 3.72
CA PRO A 160 -6.98 -2.30 5.12
C PRO A 160 -8.34 -2.37 5.83
N LYS A 161 -8.47 -3.25 6.83
CA LYS A 161 -9.71 -3.37 7.61
C LYS A 161 -10.09 -1.99 8.16
N THR A 162 -11.34 -1.60 7.95
CA THR A 162 -11.87 -0.31 8.36
C THR A 162 -13.32 -0.47 8.77
N ASN A 163 -13.76 0.36 9.71
CA ASN A 163 -15.12 0.56 10.17
C ASN A 163 -15.12 1.78 11.09
N LEU A 164 -16.29 2.18 11.60
CA LEU A 164 -16.44 3.29 12.53
C LEU A 164 -15.55 3.12 13.78
N HIS A 165 -15.48 1.92 14.34
CA HIS A 165 -14.64 1.65 15.51
C HIS A 165 -13.15 1.87 15.23
N LEU A 166 -12.63 1.31 14.13
CA LEU A 166 -11.22 1.46 13.73
C LEU A 166 -10.89 2.89 13.32
N PHE A 167 -11.82 3.59 12.69
CA PHE A 167 -11.67 5.02 12.41
C PHE A 167 -11.49 5.82 13.70
N LEU A 168 -12.36 5.62 14.69
CA LEU A 168 -12.28 6.32 15.98
C LEU A 168 -11.07 5.88 16.81
N TYR A 169 -10.75 4.59 16.81
CA TYR A 169 -9.54 4.08 17.45
C TYR A 169 -8.30 4.79 16.90
N ASN A 170 -8.16 4.87 15.58
CA ASN A 170 -7.04 5.56 14.94
C ASN A 170 -7.07 7.07 15.23
N TYR A 171 -8.25 7.68 15.21
CA TYR A 171 -8.42 9.11 15.51
C TYR A 171 -7.99 9.50 16.92
N PHE A 172 -8.29 8.67 17.94
CA PHE A 172 -7.93 8.95 19.33
C PHE A 172 -6.54 8.45 19.72
N SER A 173 -5.89 7.62 18.88
CA SER A 173 -4.58 7.05 19.15
C SER A 173 -3.45 8.04 18.85
N LYS A 174 -2.51 8.19 19.79
CA LYS A 174 -1.33 9.04 19.57
C LYS A 174 -0.45 8.43 18.48
N GLY A 175 -0.17 9.22 17.44
CA GLY A 175 0.71 8.81 16.33
C GLY A 175 0.03 8.00 15.22
N SER A 176 -1.30 7.85 15.27
CA SER A 176 -2.11 7.25 14.20
C SER A 176 -3.03 8.30 13.59
N ASP A 177 -3.22 8.26 12.28
CA ASP A 177 -4.19 9.07 11.56
C ASP A 177 -5.21 8.12 10.90
N PRO A 178 -6.51 8.43 10.96
CA PRO A 178 -7.51 7.59 10.32
C PRO A 178 -7.45 7.70 8.80
N PHE A 179 -7.92 6.67 8.13
CA PHE A 179 -8.10 6.65 6.68
C PHE A 179 -9.43 6.01 6.36
N LEU A 180 -10.01 6.39 5.22
CA LEU A 180 -11.23 5.78 4.69
C LEU A 180 -11.01 5.31 3.24
N PRO A 181 -11.84 4.37 2.75
CA PRO A 181 -11.95 4.07 1.34
C PRO A 181 -12.32 5.33 0.53
N TYR A 182 -11.68 5.53 -0.61
CA TYR A 182 -11.99 6.64 -1.53
C TYR A 182 -12.62 6.10 -2.82
N PHE A 183 -13.83 6.56 -3.12
CA PHE A 183 -14.64 6.15 -4.26
C PHE A 183 -14.65 7.22 -5.34
N GLU A 184 -14.71 6.78 -6.59
CA GLU A 184 -14.73 7.66 -7.75
C GLU A 184 -15.75 7.15 -8.77
N LYS A 185 -16.44 8.08 -9.42
CA LYS A 185 -17.35 7.81 -10.53
C LYS A 185 -16.56 7.40 -11.76
N LYS A 186 -16.97 6.34 -12.45
CA LYS A 186 -16.43 5.95 -13.75
C LYS A 186 -17.57 5.59 -14.70
N GLY A 187 -18.02 6.58 -15.49
CA GLY A 187 -19.23 6.43 -16.30
C GLY A 187 -20.45 6.19 -15.40
N ASP A 188 -21.17 5.09 -15.64
CA ASP A 188 -22.39 4.72 -14.90
C ASP A 188 -22.12 3.76 -13.73
N PHE A 189 -20.87 3.61 -13.28
CA PHE A 189 -20.57 2.79 -12.10
C PHE A 189 -19.59 3.45 -11.17
N VAL A 190 -19.64 3.03 -9.90
CA VAL A 190 -18.75 3.53 -8.84
C VAL A 190 -17.61 2.55 -8.63
N LYS A 191 -16.39 3.06 -8.48
CA LYS A 191 -15.19 2.26 -8.24
C LYS A 191 -14.44 2.75 -7.01
N LEU A 192 -13.85 1.82 -6.27
CA LEU A 192 -12.85 2.11 -5.24
C LEU A 192 -11.51 2.51 -5.90
N GLU A 193 -11.10 3.77 -5.80
CA GLU A 193 -9.87 4.30 -6.44
C GLU A 193 -8.66 4.29 -5.51
N GLY A 194 -8.86 4.44 -4.20
CA GLY A 194 -7.73 4.64 -3.30
C GLY A 194 -8.10 4.68 -1.83
N LEU A 195 -7.23 5.34 -1.06
CA LEU A 195 -7.46 5.66 0.34
C LEU A 195 -7.54 7.18 0.50
N ALA A 196 -8.57 7.62 1.19
CA ALA A 196 -8.76 8.96 1.70
C ALA A 196 -7.99 9.09 3.01
N LEU A 197 -7.06 10.03 3.08
CA LEU A 197 -6.28 10.32 4.27
C LEU A 197 -7.01 11.37 5.11
N PHE A 198 -7.17 11.10 6.41
CA PHE A 198 -7.84 12.00 7.35
C PHE A 198 -6.88 12.50 8.41
N LYS A 199 -7.24 13.66 8.95
CA LYS A 199 -6.42 14.38 9.92
C LYS A 199 -7.24 15.32 10.76
N ASP A 200 -7.24 15.12 12.06
CA ASP A 200 -8.25 15.68 12.99
C ASP A 200 -9.68 15.48 12.44
N GLY A 201 -9.89 14.31 11.82
CA GLY A 201 -11.12 13.93 11.12
C GLY A 201 -11.57 14.85 9.99
N LYS A 202 -10.66 15.60 9.35
CA LYS A 202 -10.90 16.22 8.04
C LYS A 202 -10.11 15.52 6.95
N TYR A 203 -10.70 15.36 5.79
CA TYR A 203 -10.03 14.84 4.60
C TYR A 203 -8.92 15.80 4.17
N VAL A 204 -7.72 15.25 3.95
CA VAL A 204 -6.57 16.00 3.45
C VAL A 204 -6.20 15.54 2.05
N GLY A 205 -6.00 14.25 1.77
CA GLY A 205 -5.53 13.84 0.45
C GLY A 205 -5.89 12.41 0.08
N LYS A 206 -5.44 11.99 -1.11
CA LYS A 206 -5.60 10.61 -1.59
C LYS A 206 -4.27 10.01 -2.03
N VAL A 207 -4.13 8.70 -1.85
CA VAL A 207 -3.01 7.92 -2.40
C VAL A 207 -3.48 7.17 -3.64
N SER A 208 -2.96 7.55 -4.82
CA SER A 208 -3.25 6.84 -6.07
C SER A 208 -2.54 5.50 -6.12
N LEU A 209 -3.25 4.50 -6.64
CA LEU A 209 -2.72 3.16 -6.82
C LEU A 209 -1.86 3.03 -8.07
N ARG A 210 -2.04 3.90 -9.07
CA ARG A 210 -1.43 3.72 -10.40
C ARG A 210 0.06 4.02 -10.41
N ASP A 211 0.50 5.12 -9.80
CA ASP A 211 1.90 5.53 -9.82
C ASP A 211 2.76 4.59 -8.97
N SER A 212 2.21 4.16 -7.83
CA SER A 212 2.82 3.13 -6.96
C SER A 212 3.00 1.78 -7.68
N PHE A 213 2.13 1.45 -8.63
CA PHE A 213 2.22 0.23 -9.42
C PHE A 213 3.34 0.28 -10.47
N LEU A 214 3.44 1.39 -11.21
CA LEU A 214 4.43 1.55 -12.29
C LEU A 214 5.87 1.52 -11.76
N VAL A 215 6.15 2.23 -10.67
CA VAL A 215 7.50 2.26 -10.05
C VAL A 215 7.98 0.86 -9.65
N LYS A 216 7.07 -0.01 -9.19
CA LYS A 216 7.40 -1.37 -8.75
C LYS A 216 7.71 -2.31 -9.90
N ILE A 217 6.97 -2.19 -11.01
CA ILE A 217 7.27 -2.96 -12.23
C ILE A 217 8.60 -2.50 -12.81
N LEU A 218 8.85 -1.19 -12.84
CA LEU A 218 10.11 -0.63 -13.31
C LEU A 218 11.30 -1.13 -12.48
N LEU A 219 11.17 -1.17 -11.15
CA LEU A 219 12.17 -1.76 -10.26
C LEU A 219 12.42 -3.24 -10.58
N ALA A 220 11.36 -4.05 -10.65
CA ALA A 220 11.47 -5.48 -10.95
C ALA A 220 12.18 -5.72 -12.29
N PHE A 221 11.83 -4.93 -13.31
CA PHE A 221 12.42 -5.00 -14.64
C PHE A 221 13.90 -4.64 -14.64
N THR A 222 14.24 -3.50 -14.02
CA THR A 222 15.62 -2.99 -13.96
C THR A 222 16.54 -3.99 -13.26
N VAL A 223 16.11 -4.54 -12.12
CA VAL A 223 16.89 -5.51 -11.34
C VAL A 223 17.07 -6.83 -12.09
N LEU A 224 16.01 -7.32 -12.75
CA LEU A 224 16.08 -8.52 -13.59
C LEU A 224 17.10 -8.33 -14.73
N GLN A 225 17.04 -7.20 -15.43
CA GLN A 225 17.89 -6.92 -16.58
C GLN A 225 19.36 -6.79 -16.23
N THR A 226 19.67 -5.95 -15.24
CA THR A 226 21.04 -5.74 -14.77
C THR A 226 21.68 -7.06 -14.32
N TYR A 227 20.89 -7.97 -13.74
CA TYR A 227 21.43 -9.27 -13.32
C TYR A 227 21.61 -10.27 -14.46
N ILE A 228 20.69 -10.30 -15.43
CA ILE A 228 20.86 -11.10 -16.65
C ILE A 228 22.11 -10.64 -17.42
N GLU A 229 22.35 -9.34 -17.49
CA GLU A 229 23.58 -8.77 -18.08
C GLU A 229 24.84 -9.31 -17.39
N ILE A 230 24.89 -9.29 -16.05
CA ILE A 230 26.01 -9.84 -15.28
C ILE A 230 26.23 -11.32 -15.62
N ILE A 231 25.17 -12.14 -15.61
CA ILE A 231 25.29 -13.57 -15.95
C ILE A 231 25.83 -13.76 -17.36
N LYS A 232 25.31 -13.03 -18.36
CA LYS A 232 25.74 -13.16 -19.75
C LYS A 232 27.20 -12.79 -19.92
N ILE A 233 27.60 -11.63 -19.41
CA ILE A 233 28.97 -11.11 -19.62
C ILE A 233 30.00 -12.00 -18.93
N TRP A 234 29.67 -12.49 -17.74
CA TRP A 234 30.65 -13.20 -16.91
C TRP A 234 30.61 -14.72 -17.08
N MET A 235 29.42 -15.32 -17.09
CA MET A 235 29.25 -16.78 -17.05
C MET A 235 28.88 -17.41 -18.40
N PHE A 236 27.90 -16.84 -19.10
CA PHE A 236 27.30 -17.46 -20.28
C PHE A 236 27.14 -16.48 -21.45
N PRO A 237 28.25 -16.04 -22.09
CA PRO A 237 28.22 -15.01 -23.14
C PRO A 237 27.54 -15.47 -24.44
N LEU A 238 27.47 -16.78 -24.66
CA LEU A 238 26.81 -17.38 -25.84
C LEU A 238 25.30 -17.58 -25.65
N MET A 239 24.77 -17.41 -24.44
CA MET A 239 23.34 -17.57 -24.16
C MET A 239 22.58 -16.26 -24.36
N GLY A 240 21.36 -16.36 -24.88
CA GLY A 240 20.45 -15.23 -24.99
C GLY A 240 19.91 -14.78 -23.62
N ALA A 241 19.50 -13.51 -23.53
CA ALA A 241 18.93 -12.96 -22.31
C ALA A 241 17.59 -13.62 -21.94
N TRP A 242 16.83 -14.02 -22.96
CA TRP A 242 15.50 -14.58 -22.81
C TRP A 242 15.49 -15.91 -22.04
N GLN A 243 16.53 -16.76 -22.17
CA GLN A 243 16.61 -18.02 -21.42
C GLN A 243 16.65 -17.77 -19.92
N PHE A 244 17.53 -16.86 -19.48
CA PHE A 244 17.63 -16.49 -18.07
C PHE A 244 16.35 -15.81 -17.59
N SER A 245 15.79 -14.88 -18.38
CA SER A 245 14.53 -14.23 -18.03
C SER A 245 13.40 -15.25 -17.83
N LEU A 246 13.29 -16.26 -18.69
CA LEU A 246 12.24 -17.28 -18.57
C LEU A 246 12.36 -18.05 -17.25
N ILE A 247 13.57 -18.49 -16.90
CA ILE A 247 13.84 -19.23 -15.65
C ILE A 247 13.51 -18.36 -14.44
N PHE A 248 14.00 -17.11 -14.41
CA PHE A 248 13.75 -16.18 -13.32
C PHE A 248 12.27 -15.90 -13.12
N LEU A 249 11.54 -15.65 -14.21
CA LEU A 249 10.11 -15.34 -14.15
C LEU A 249 9.26 -16.56 -13.79
N ALA A 250 9.66 -17.77 -14.21
CA ALA A 250 9.01 -19.01 -13.79
C ALA A 250 9.17 -19.26 -12.28
N LEU A 251 10.37 -19.06 -11.74
CA LEU A 251 10.62 -19.14 -10.29
C LEU A 251 9.84 -18.05 -9.54
N ALA A 252 9.85 -16.82 -10.05
CA ALA A 252 9.11 -15.71 -9.45
C ALA A 252 7.60 -15.99 -9.43
N TYR A 253 7.05 -16.60 -10.50
CA TYR A 253 5.66 -17.04 -10.53
C TYR A 253 5.33 -17.99 -9.38
N TYR A 254 6.14 -19.04 -9.21
CA TYR A 254 5.96 -20.03 -8.16
C TYR A 254 6.01 -19.38 -6.76
N THR A 255 7.03 -18.57 -6.49
CA THR A 255 7.22 -17.90 -5.20
C THR A 255 6.10 -16.91 -4.88
N VAL A 256 5.71 -16.07 -5.84
CA VAL A 256 4.67 -15.05 -5.64
C VAL A 256 3.30 -15.68 -5.43
N LEU A 257 3.01 -16.80 -6.10
CA LEU A 257 1.77 -17.55 -5.89
C LEU A 257 1.71 -18.25 -4.53
N GLY A 258 2.86 -18.67 -3.97
CA GLY A 258 2.97 -19.18 -2.61
C GLY A 258 2.53 -18.17 -1.53
N GLY A 259 2.38 -16.89 -1.91
CA GLY A 259 1.86 -15.84 -1.05
C GLY A 259 2.93 -15.07 -0.29
N PHE A 260 2.51 -14.08 0.49
CA PHE A 260 3.44 -13.13 1.11
C PHE A 260 4.43 -13.79 2.07
N ARG A 261 4.00 -14.81 2.83
CA ARG A 261 4.86 -15.54 3.78
C ARG A 261 6.04 -16.22 3.08
N VAL A 262 5.80 -16.79 1.90
CA VAL A 262 6.85 -17.41 1.08
C VAL A 262 7.82 -16.36 0.57
N VAL A 263 7.31 -15.24 0.05
CA VAL A 263 8.13 -14.10 -0.40
C VAL A 263 9.00 -13.58 0.74
N THR A 264 8.46 -13.38 1.95
CA THR A 264 9.25 -12.94 3.12
C THR A 264 10.30 -13.96 3.54
N GLY A 265 10.01 -15.26 3.43
CA GLY A 265 10.99 -16.32 3.72
C GLY A 265 12.15 -16.30 2.72
N VAL A 266 11.86 -16.09 1.44
CA VAL A 266 12.88 -15.91 0.40
C VAL A 266 13.71 -14.65 0.64
N CYS A 267 13.10 -13.54 1.05
CA CYS A 267 13.84 -12.32 1.45
C CYS A 267 14.76 -12.56 2.64
N PHE A 268 14.31 -13.31 3.65
CA PHE A 268 15.13 -13.63 4.83
C PHE A 268 16.38 -14.41 4.42
N TRP A 269 16.23 -15.51 3.70
CA TRP A 269 17.36 -16.32 3.25
C TRP A 269 18.24 -15.60 2.23
N GLY A 270 17.64 -14.73 1.41
CA GLY A 270 18.34 -13.87 0.48
C GLY A 270 19.22 -12.81 1.13
N VAL A 271 19.05 -12.53 2.42
CA VAL A 271 19.96 -11.69 3.21
C VAL A 271 20.95 -12.56 3.99
N VAL A 272 20.45 -13.59 4.70
CA VAL A 272 21.27 -14.39 5.60
C VAL A 272 22.36 -15.17 4.85
N ILE A 273 22.03 -15.85 3.74
CA ILE A 273 23.02 -16.67 3.03
C ILE A 273 24.12 -15.79 2.44
N PRO A 274 23.83 -14.73 1.65
CA PRO A 274 24.88 -13.85 1.11
C PRO A 274 25.70 -13.14 2.20
N LEU A 275 25.10 -12.83 3.34
CA LEU A 275 25.83 -12.27 4.48
C LEU A 275 26.85 -13.27 5.06
N LEU A 276 26.54 -14.56 5.07
CA LEU A 276 27.45 -15.59 5.58
C LEU A 276 28.49 -16.04 4.54
N THR A 277 28.21 -15.90 3.25
CA THR A 277 29.07 -16.43 2.18
C THR A 277 29.80 -15.36 1.38
N ILE A 278 29.11 -14.31 0.91
CA ILE A 278 29.69 -13.25 0.07
C ILE A 278 30.40 -12.20 0.93
N PHE A 279 29.79 -11.77 2.03
CA PHE A 279 30.35 -10.69 2.85
C PHE A 279 31.75 -11.00 3.39
N PRO A 280 32.08 -12.21 3.88
CA PRO A 280 33.44 -12.55 4.31
C PRO A 280 34.47 -12.53 3.17
N MET A 281 34.05 -12.67 1.91
CA MET A 281 34.98 -12.62 0.78
C MET A 281 35.58 -11.22 0.60
N LEU A 282 34.95 -10.17 1.15
CA LEU A 282 35.49 -8.81 1.14
C LEU A 282 36.78 -8.66 1.97
N PHE A 283 37.12 -9.64 2.82
CA PHE A 283 38.38 -9.61 3.59
C PHE A 283 39.61 -10.03 2.77
N PHE A 284 39.46 -10.84 1.71
CA PHE A 284 40.61 -11.29 0.91
C PHE A 284 41.31 -10.15 0.16
N PRO A 285 40.60 -9.22 -0.50
CA PRO A 285 41.25 -8.09 -1.14
C PRO A 285 42.02 -7.18 -0.16
N LEU A 286 41.71 -7.21 1.14
CA LEU A 286 42.41 -6.38 2.12
C LEU A 286 43.87 -6.78 2.32
N GLU A 287 44.27 -7.98 1.92
CA GLU A 287 45.69 -8.39 1.88
C GLU A 287 46.52 -7.49 0.94
N TYR A 288 45.88 -6.97 -0.12
CA TYR A 288 46.47 -6.09 -1.12
C TYR A 288 46.05 -4.62 -0.93
N ALA A 289 45.53 -4.27 0.25
CA ALA A 289 45.03 -2.92 0.51
C ALA A 289 46.15 -1.87 0.55
N HIS A 290 45.96 -0.79 -0.20
CA HIS A 290 46.73 0.44 -0.13
C HIS A 290 45.99 1.47 0.73
N TYR A 291 46.28 1.50 2.03
CA TYR A 291 45.63 2.41 2.99
C TYR A 291 45.76 3.90 2.65
N ARG A 292 46.79 4.27 1.87
CA ARG A 292 46.98 5.65 1.40
C ARG A 292 45.88 6.12 0.46
N ASN A 293 45.15 5.22 -0.20
CA ASN A 293 44.06 5.57 -1.11
C ASN A 293 42.85 6.21 -0.39
N LEU A 294 42.76 6.09 0.95
CA LEU A 294 41.75 6.80 1.74
C LEU A 294 42.08 8.29 1.95
N LEU A 295 43.29 8.72 1.58
CA LEU A 295 43.78 10.08 1.76
C LEU A 295 43.86 10.79 0.40
N PRO A 296 43.58 12.11 0.36
CA PRO A 296 43.14 12.96 1.47
C PRO A 296 41.67 12.71 1.87
N VAL A 297 41.35 12.84 3.16
CA VAL A 297 39.96 12.83 3.63
C VAL A 297 39.41 14.27 3.57
N PHE A 298 38.16 14.43 3.14
CA PHE A 298 37.45 15.72 3.09
C PHE A 298 38.00 16.74 2.07
N ASP A 299 38.54 16.28 0.95
CA ASP A 299 38.96 17.15 -0.17
C ASP A 299 37.79 17.56 -1.09
N HIS A 300 36.68 16.83 -1.05
CA HIS A 300 35.49 17.10 -1.86
C HIS A 300 34.65 18.28 -1.36
N SER A 301 34.14 19.03 -2.32
CA SER A 301 33.13 20.06 -2.09
C SER A 301 31.79 19.46 -1.68
N ILE A 302 30.95 20.27 -1.01
CA ILE A 302 29.58 19.88 -0.65
C ILE A 302 28.78 19.43 -1.90
N GLY A 303 29.00 20.08 -3.06
CA GLY A 303 28.33 19.73 -4.31
C GLY A 303 28.68 18.32 -4.80
N GLU A 304 29.95 17.92 -4.72
CA GLU A 304 30.42 16.59 -5.09
C GLU A 304 29.88 15.52 -4.13
N ILE A 305 29.82 15.82 -2.83
CA ILE A 305 29.19 14.93 -1.83
C ILE A 305 27.72 14.69 -2.17
N PHE A 306 26.95 15.74 -2.53
CA PHE A 306 25.56 15.58 -2.97
C PHE A 306 25.44 14.79 -4.28
N ALA A 307 26.37 14.97 -5.22
CA ALA A 307 26.40 14.20 -6.46
C ALA A 307 26.64 12.70 -6.18
N GLY A 308 27.57 12.37 -5.28
CA GLY A 308 27.81 11.00 -4.81
C GLY A 308 26.58 10.40 -4.11
N ALA A 309 25.94 11.16 -3.22
CA ALA A 309 24.70 10.74 -2.55
C ALA A 309 23.56 10.47 -3.56
N LYS A 310 23.42 11.31 -4.59
CA LYS A 310 22.46 11.10 -5.68
C LYS A 310 22.77 9.84 -6.49
N ALA A 311 24.05 9.56 -6.78
CA ALA A 311 24.47 8.36 -7.49
C ALA A 311 24.12 7.07 -6.72
N MET A 312 24.13 7.11 -5.38
CA MET A 312 23.76 5.98 -4.53
C MET A 312 22.24 5.71 -4.42
N SER A 313 21.40 6.59 -4.97
CA SER A 313 19.94 6.53 -4.78
C SER A 313 19.29 5.23 -5.24
N LEU A 314 19.81 4.61 -6.32
CA LEU A 314 19.28 3.34 -6.82
C LEU A 314 19.42 2.22 -5.78
N GLN A 315 20.47 2.25 -4.97
CA GLN A 315 20.79 1.17 -4.03
C GLN A 315 19.91 1.21 -2.79
N TYR A 316 19.32 2.37 -2.51
CA TYR A 316 18.36 2.57 -1.42
C TYR A 316 16.90 2.45 -1.85
N LEU A 317 16.65 2.21 -3.15
CA LEU A 317 15.31 2.01 -3.64
C LEU A 317 14.70 0.70 -3.13
N GLY A 318 13.40 0.70 -2.85
CA GLY A 318 12.66 -0.46 -2.35
C GLY A 318 12.14 -0.28 -0.93
N MET A 319 12.64 0.71 -0.17
CA MET A 319 12.08 1.07 1.15
C MET A 319 10.60 1.45 1.06
N GLU A 320 10.17 2.02 -0.07
CA GLU A 320 8.79 2.40 -0.32
C GLU A 320 7.83 1.22 -0.43
N MET A 321 8.34 0.02 -0.70
CA MET A 321 7.53 -1.20 -0.71
C MET A 321 6.98 -1.52 0.69
N LEU A 322 7.65 -1.03 1.75
CA LEU A 322 7.18 -1.14 3.13
C LEU A 322 5.75 -0.64 3.27
N MET A 323 5.37 0.44 2.57
CA MET A 323 4.01 0.98 2.63
C MET A 323 2.95 0.01 2.09
N VAL A 324 3.33 -0.91 1.19
CA VAL A 324 2.41 -1.89 0.60
C VAL A 324 2.26 -3.11 1.49
N TYR A 325 3.34 -3.60 2.08
CA TYR A 325 3.27 -4.75 2.99
C TYR A 325 3.14 -4.38 4.48
N TYR A 326 3.09 -3.09 4.83
CA TYR A 326 2.84 -2.59 6.19
C TYR A 326 1.62 -3.27 6.86
N PRO A 327 0.46 -3.46 6.16
CA PRO A 327 -0.70 -4.15 6.75
C PRO A 327 -0.50 -5.66 7.00
N PHE A 328 0.56 -6.25 6.45
CA PHE A 328 0.88 -7.67 6.59
C PHE A 328 1.89 -7.92 7.72
N ILE A 329 2.41 -6.87 8.33
CA ILE A 329 3.29 -6.94 9.50
C ILE A 329 2.42 -7.19 10.73
N GLN A 330 2.82 -8.15 11.57
CA GLN A 330 2.05 -8.53 12.77
C GLN A 330 1.94 -7.38 13.78
N GLN A 331 3.00 -6.57 13.94
CA GLN A 331 3.03 -5.39 14.81
C GLN A 331 3.47 -4.14 14.01
N PRO A 332 2.56 -3.52 13.23
CA PRO A 332 2.91 -2.43 12.32
C PRO A 332 3.51 -1.21 13.03
N GLU A 333 3.03 -0.87 14.23
CA GLU A 333 3.51 0.29 15.00
C GLU A 333 5.01 0.22 15.33
N LYS A 334 5.52 -0.98 15.62
CA LYS A 334 6.95 -1.20 15.90
C LYS A 334 7.79 -1.38 14.64
N SER A 335 7.17 -1.45 13.46
CA SER A 335 7.88 -1.71 12.20
C SER A 335 8.88 -0.62 11.84
N HIS A 336 8.65 0.63 12.28
CA HIS A 336 9.57 1.75 12.03
C HIS A 336 10.96 1.47 12.60
N LYS A 337 11.05 0.90 13.82
CA LYS A 337 12.33 0.54 14.45
C LYS A 337 13.10 -0.44 13.57
N TRP A 338 12.43 -1.48 13.09
CA TRP A 338 13.04 -2.50 12.24
C TRP A 338 13.41 -1.97 10.85
N ALA A 339 12.61 -1.07 10.29
CA ALA A 339 12.93 -0.39 9.03
C ALA A 339 14.21 0.46 9.15
N GLN A 340 14.36 1.19 10.26
CA GLN A 340 15.58 1.98 10.53
C GLN A 340 16.81 1.07 10.72
N TRP A 341 16.68 -0.02 11.48
CA TRP A 341 17.77 -1.00 11.61
C TRP A 341 18.14 -1.64 10.27
N GLY A 342 17.16 -1.98 9.44
CA GLY A 342 17.42 -2.50 8.10
C GLY A 342 18.16 -1.50 7.21
N SER A 343 17.78 -0.22 7.26
CA SER A 343 18.44 0.85 6.51
C SER A 343 19.87 1.12 7.01
N ALA A 344 20.07 1.16 8.33
CA ALA A 344 21.39 1.30 8.93
C ALA A 344 22.30 0.10 8.58
N PHE A 345 21.75 -1.11 8.61
CA PHE A 345 22.47 -2.32 8.23
C PHE A 345 22.87 -2.32 6.74
N ALA A 346 21.96 -1.95 5.84
CA ALA A 346 22.28 -1.80 4.42
C ALA A 346 23.37 -0.74 4.18
N THR A 347 23.28 0.38 4.90
CA THR A 347 24.29 1.45 4.86
C THR A 347 25.66 0.95 5.29
N LEU A 348 25.72 0.18 6.38
CA LEU A 348 26.96 -0.43 6.85
C LEU A 348 27.56 -1.39 5.81
N ILE A 349 26.74 -2.22 5.15
CA ILE A 349 27.20 -3.11 4.09
C ILE A 349 27.79 -2.32 2.92
N TYR A 350 27.07 -1.30 2.42
CA TYR A 350 27.56 -0.49 1.30
C TYR A 350 28.81 0.31 1.66
N LEU A 351 28.88 0.85 2.88
CA LEU A 351 30.06 1.51 3.40
C LEU A 351 31.27 0.56 3.42
N SER A 352 31.11 -0.66 3.93
CA SER A 352 32.17 -1.67 3.95
C SER A 352 32.65 -2.03 2.54
N ILE A 353 31.73 -2.27 1.60
CA ILE A 353 32.07 -2.58 0.20
C ILE A 353 32.84 -1.41 -0.44
N MET A 354 32.38 -0.18 -0.21
CA MET A 354 33.02 1.03 -0.73
C MET A 354 34.43 1.20 -0.16
N LEU A 355 34.61 1.07 1.16
CA LEU A 355 35.91 1.19 1.81
C LEU A 355 36.90 0.15 1.31
N VAL A 356 36.49 -1.12 1.21
CA VAL A 356 37.33 -2.18 0.64
C VAL A 356 37.71 -1.87 -0.81
N SER A 357 36.77 -1.35 -1.60
CA SER A 357 37.02 -1.01 -3.01
C SER A 357 38.03 0.14 -3.15
N ILE A 358 37.93 1.19 -2.34
CA ILE A 358 38.89 2.33 -2.34
C ILE A 358 40.26 1.88 -1.82
N LEU A 359 40.29 1.02 -0.80
CA LEU A 359 41.55 0.47 -0.29
C LEU A 359 42.28 -0.37 -1.33
N PHE A 360 41.55 -1.09 -2.19
CA PHE A 360 42.14 -1.96 -3.19
C PHE A 360 42.48 -1.24 -4.51
N TYR A 361 41.56 -0.45 -5.05
CA TYR A 361 41.73 0.25 -6.33
C TYR A 361 42.20 1.69 -6.10
N ASN A 362 43.10 2.19 -6.95
CA ASN A 362 43.35 3.63 -7.03
C ASN A 362 42.23 4.34 -7.82
N GLU A 363 42.20 5.68 -7.77
CA GLU A 363 41.13 6.50 -8.37
C GLU A 363 40.98 6.26 -9.88
N GLU A 364 42.08 6.25 -10.63
CA GLU A 364 42.03 6.08 -12.08
C GLU A 364 41.58 4.66 -12.45
N GLN A 365 42.07 3.65 -11.72
CA GLN A 365 41.73 2.26 -11.93
C GLN A 365 40.24 1.97 -11.70
N ILE A 366 39.64 2.50 -10.63
CA ILE A 366 38.23 2.22 -10.31
C ILE A 366 37.27 2.82 -11.35
N GLN A 367 37.64 3.94 -11.98
CA GLN A 367 36.84 4.59 -13.03
C GLN A 367 36.75 3.76 -14.32
N HIS A 368 37.74 2.91 -14.61
CA HIS A 368 37.75 2.06 -15.79
C HIS A 368 37.14 0.67 -15.56
N ILE A 369 36.79 0.31 -14.32
CA ILE A 369 36.21 -0.99 -13.98
C ILE A 369 34.69 -0.87 -13.88
N THR A 370 33.95 -1.59 -14.74
CA THR A 370 32.48 -1.57 -14.73
C THR A 370 31.87 -2.23 -13.48
N TRP A 371 32.43 -3.37 -13.03
CA TRP A 371 31.94 -4.08 -11.82
C TRP A 371 33.07 -4.28 -10.81
N PRO A 372 33.42 -3.24 -10.02
CA PRO A 372 34.54 -3.28 -9.08
C PRO A 372 34.40 -4.40 -8.05
N THR A 373 33.23 -4.53 -7.42
CA THR A 373 32.98 -5.56 -6.39
C THR A 373 33.06 -6.98 -6.95
N LEU A 374 32.57 -7.20 -8.17
CA LEU A 374 32.68 -8.51 -8.82
C LEU A 374 34.11 -8.82 -9.27
N THR A 375 34.91 -7.80 -9.58
CA THR A 375 36.32 -7.98 -9.92
C THR A 375 37.15 -8.33 -8.68
N LEU A 376 36.80 -7.78 -7.50
CA LEU A 376 37.41 -8.19 -6.22
C LEU A 376 37.18 -9.68 -5.90
N ALA A 377 36.08 -10.25 -6.39
CA ALA A 377 35.78 -11.67 -6.24
C ALA A 377 36.80 -12.62 -6.88
N LYS A 378 37.68 -12.11 -7.76
CA LYS A 378 38.74 -12.90 -8.41
C LYS A 378 39.95 -13.12 -7.51
N ILE A 379 40.09 -12.34 -6.44
CA ILE A 379 41.27 -12.34 -5.57
C ILE A 379 41.39 -13.60 -4.70
N PRO A 380 40.31 -14.11 -4.07
CA PRO A 380 40.42 -15.35 -3.30
C PRO A 380 40.85 -16.51 -4.22
N ALA A 381 42.09 -16.96 -4.07
CA ALA A 381 42.63 -18.12 -4.77
C ALA A 381 42.61 -19.32 -3.82
N VAL A 382 41.79 -20.32 -4.12
CA VAL A 382 41.74 -21.57 -3.37
C VAL A 382 42.19 -22.69 -4.29
N PRO A 383 43.05 -23.64 -3.84
CA PRO A 383 43.74 -24.58 -4.74
C PRO A 383 42.85 -25.42 -5.68
N PHE A 384 41.55 -25.55 -5.37
CA PHE A 384 40.59 -26.35 -6.13
C PHE A 384 39.52 -25.51 -6.87
N ILE A 385 39.48 -24.20 -6.69
CA ILE A 385 38.54 -23.30 -7.39
C ILE A 385 39.31 -22.13 -7.98
N GLU A 386 39.43 -22.14 -9.31
CA GLU A 386 40.11 -21.09 -10.07
C GLU A 386 39.20 -19.90 -10.38
N ARG A 387 37.87 -20.05 -10.25
CA ARG A 387 36.86 -19.07 -10.70
C ARG A 387 35.84 -18.74 -9.62
N MET A 388 36.29 -18.05 -8.58
CA MET A 388 35.46 -17.66 -7.45
C MET A 388 34.31 -16.74 -7.84
N GLU A 389 34.49 -15.90 -8.85
CA GLU A 389 33.45 -14.99 -9.31
C GLU A 389 32.17 -15.73 -9.76
N TYR A 390 32.28 -16.97 -10.24
CA TYR A 390 31.14 -17.78 -10.65
C TYR A 390 30.29 -18.28 -9.49
N ILE A 391 30.96 -18.64 -8.40
CA ILE A 391 30.28 -19.02 -7.16
C ILE A 391 29.56 -17.81 -6.59
N ILE A 392 30.23 -16.65 -6.56
CA ILE A 392 29.63 -15.41 -6.07
C ILE A 392 28.41 -15.03 -6.90
N ILE A 393 28.50 -15.00 -8.24
CA ILE A 393 27.35 -14.68 -9.11
C ILE A 393 26.20 -15.65 -8.82
N SER A 394 26.49 -16.95 -8.74
CA SER A 394 25.47 -17.98 -8.47
C SER A 394 24.76 -17.77 -7.12
N ILE A 395 25.49 -17.40 -6.06
CA ILE A 395 24.91 -17.08 -4.75
C ILE A 395 24.20 -15.72 -4.80
N TYR A 396 24.69 -14.76 -5.59
CA TYR A 396 24.11 -13.43 -5.72
C TYR A 396 22.69 -13.45 -6.33
N VAL A 397 22.32 -14.53 -7.03
CA VAL A 397 20.92 -14.84 -7.35
C VAL A 397 20.01 -14.69 -6.12
N LEU A 398 20.47 -15.13 -4.95
CA LEU A 398 19.71 -15.08 -3.70
C LEU A 398 19.52 -13.65 -3.19
N VAL A 399 20.37 -12.68 -3.59
CA VAL A 399 20.19 -11.26 -3.29
C VAL A 399 19.17 -10.63 -4.27
N VAL A 400 19.29 -10.96 -5.55
CA VAL A 400 18.51 -10.35 -6.64
C VAL A 400 17.08 -10.89 -6.70
N PHE A 401 16.91 -12.21 -6.58
CA PHE A 401 15.62 -12.87 -6.75
C PHE A 401 14.53 -12.41 -5.77
N PRO A 402 14.81 -12.20 -4.46
CA PRO A 402 13.81 -11.66 -3.54
C PRO A 402 13.34 -10.25 -3.91
N ILE A 403 14.21 -9.40 -4.47
CA ILE A 403 13.85 -8.04 -4.90
C ILE A 403 12.82 -8.10 -6.03
N ILE A 404 13.03 -8.99 -7.00
CA ILE A 404 12.07 -9.24 -8.09
C ILE A 404 10.76 -9.78 -7.51
N CYS A 405 10.81 -10.77 -6.63
CA CYS A 405 9.63 -11.36 -6.01
C CYS A 405 8.80 -10.35 -5.22
N ILE A 406 9.43 -9.52 -4.38
CA ILE A 406 8.71 -8.54 -3.55
C ILE A 406 8.13 -7.41 -4.41
N ALA A 407 8.83 -6.99 -5.47
CA ALA A 407 8.35 -5.98 -6.40
C ALA A 407 7.17 -6.50 -7.24
N VAL A 408 7.25 -7.71 -7.78
CA VAL A 408 6.14 -8.36 -8.53
C VAL A 408 4.96 -8.69 -7.62
N TRP A 409 5.21 -9.17 -6.40
CA TRP A 409 4.14 -9.40 -5.42
C TRP A 409 3.43 -8.08 -5.07
N SER A 410 4.19 -7.02 -4.81
CA SER A 410 3.64 -5.70 -4.49
C SER A 410 2.89 -5.11 -5.69
N ALA A 411 3.43 -5.19 -6.91
CA ALA A 411 2.79 -4.74 -8.13
C ALA A 411 1.49 -5.51 -8.42
N SER A 412 1.50 -6.85 -8.31
CA SER A 412 0.31 -7.67 -8.53
C SER A 412 -0.79 -7.39 -7.50
N ARG A 413 -0.44 -7.00 -6.28
CA ARG A 413 -1.38 -6.56 -5.25
C ARG A 413 -1.99 -5.19 -5.58
N VAL A 414 -1.17 -4.24 -5.98
CA VAL A 414 -1.67 -2.92 -6.41
C VAL A 414 -2.52 -3.04 -7.67
N ALA A 415 -2.14 -3.89 -8.61
CA ALA A 415 -2.90 -4.17 -9.83
C ALA A 415 -4.26 -4.83 -9.59
N LYS A 416 -4.34 -5.76 -8.64
CA LYS A 416 -5.63 -6.32 -8.19
C LYS A 416 -6.59 -5.21 -7.77
N LYS A 417 -6.08 -4.12 -7.20
CA LYS A 417 -6.86 -2.95 -6.78
C LYS A 417 -7.15 -1.99 -7.94
N LEU A 418 -6.23 -1.84 -8.91
CA LEU A 418 -6.43 -1.01 -10.11
C LEU A 418 -7.36 -1.62 -11.15
N PHE A 419 -7.29 -2.93 -11.35
CA PHE A 419 -7.98 -3.61 -12.46
C PHE A 419 -9.05 -4.60 -11.99
N SER A 420 -9.24 -4.79 -10.67
CA SER A 420 -10.19 -5.75 -10.08
C SER A 420 -9.92 -7.22 -10.49
N ILE A 421 -8.73 -7.53 -11.02
CA ILE A 421 -8.34 -8.87 -11.46
C ILE A 421 -7.69 -9.63 -10.29
N LYS A 422 -8.07 -10.89 -10.07
CA LYS A 422 -7.46 -11.75 -9.05
C LYS A 422 -5.93 -11.83 -9.25
N GLN A 423 -5.17 -11.70 -8.17
CA GLN A 423 -3.70 -11.72 -8.19
C GLN A 423 -3.15 -12.90 -9.00
N ARG A 424 -3.67 -14.12 -8.79
CA ARG A 424 -3.24 -15.33 -9.51
C ARG A 424 -3.36 -15.23 -11.03
N ARG A 425 -4.33 -14.47 -11.54
CA ARG A 425 -4.51 -14.24 -13.00
C ARG A 425 -3.67 -13.08 -13.52
N PHE A 426 -3.38 -12.09 -12.66
CA PHE A 426 -2.64 -10.90 -13.06
C PHE A 426 -1.11 -11.08 -12.98
N VAL A 427 -0.60 -11.96 -12.11
CA VAL A 427 0.84 -12.24 -12.03
C VAL A 427 1.41 -12.71 -13.38
N PRO A 428 0.80 -13.67 -14.11
CA PRO A 428 1.27 -14.03 -15.45
C PRO A 428 1.36 -12.86 -16.43
N VAL A 429 0.43 -11.89 -16.35
CA VAL A 429 0.44 -10.70 -17.22
C VAL A 429 1.63 -9.80 -16.90
N ILE A 430 1.92 -9.56 -15.62
CA ILE A 430 3.11 -8.81 -15.20
C ILE A 430 4.38 -9.52 -15.66
N LEU A 431 4.46 -10.84 -15.47
CA LEU A 431 5.64 -11.61 -15.85
C LEU A 431 5.84 -11.64 -17.37
N LEU A 432 4.76 -11.76 -18.15
CA LEU A 432 4.83 -11.67 -19.61
C LEU A 432 5.32 -10.29 -20.06
N PHE A 433 4.84 -9.22 -19.42
CA PHE A 433 5.32 -7.87 -19.71
C PHE A 433 6.82 -7.71 -19.39
N LEU A 434 7.27 -8.24 -18.25
CA LEU A 434 8.69 -8.25 -17.89
C LEU A 434 9.52 -9.05 -18.92
N PHE A 435 9.04 -10.23 -19.32
CA PHE A 435 9.69 -11.07 -20.33
C PHE A 435 9.84 -10.37 -21.68
N ILE A 436 8.76 -9.79 -22.19
CA ILE A 436 8.79 -9.04 -23.47
C ILE A 436 9.77 -7.88 -23.37
N GLY A 437 9.78 -7.15 -22.24
CA GLY A 437 10.78 -6.12 -22.00
C GLY A 437 12.21 -6.65 -22.07
N THR A 438 12.46 -7.89 -21.62
CA THR A 438 13.81 -8.47 -21.70
C THR A 438 14.35 -8.68 -23.09
N LEU A 439 13.46 -8.84 -24.07
CA LEU A 439 13.83 -9.02 -25.48
C LEU A 439 14.29 -7.72 -26.15
N TRP A 440 14.00 -6.56 -25.57
CA TRP A 440 14.23 -5.25 -26.19
C TRP A 440 15.51 -4.55 -25.71
N PHE A 441 16.05 -4.96 -24.56
CA PHE A 441 17.22 -4.32 -23.95
C PHE A 441 18.39 -5.31 -23.89
N GLU A 442 19.06 -5.51 -25.03
CA GLU A 442 20.22 -6.41 -25.12
C GLU A 442 21.55 -5.66 -25.01
N GLU A 443 21.58 -4.36 -25.30
CA GLU A 443 22.79 -3.55 -25.28
C GLU A 443 23.07 -2.94 -23.90
N LYS A 444 24.33 -2.99 -23.45
CA LYS A 444 24.78 -2.41 -22.19
C LYS A 444 24.38 -0.95 -22.01
N GLU A 445 24.52 -0.12 -23.06
CA GLU A 445 24.14 1.31 -22.99
C GLU A 445 22.64 1.51 -22.74
N GLN A 446 21.78 0.64 -23.29
CA GLN A 446 20.34 0.68 -23.05
C GLN A 446 20.01 0.33 -21.59
N ILE A 447 20.72 -0.65 -21.02
CA ILE A 447 20.55 -1.08 -19.63
C ILE A 447 21.08 -0.01 -18.65
N GLU A 448 22.20 0.64 -18.96
CA GLU A 448 22.70 1.77 -18.18
C GLU A 448 21.74 2.97 -18.21
N ARG A 449 21.13 3.27 -19.38
CA ARG A 449 20.08 4.29 -19.49
C ARG A 449 18.85 3.93 -18.66
N LEU A 450 18.42 2.66 -18.68
CA LEU A 450 17.34 2.15 -17.84
C LEU A 450 17.65 2.34 -16.34
N ASN A 451 18.85 1.97 -15.90
CA ASN A 451 19.30 2.15 -14.52
C ASN A 451 19.26 3.64 -14.09
N LYS A 452 19.78 4.55 -14.93
CA LYS A 452 19.74 6.00 -14.67
C LYS A 452 18.31 6.53 -14.58
N TRP A 453 17.42 6.07 -15.47
CA TRP A 453 16.02 6.46 -15.45
C TRP A 453 15.30 5.96 -14.20
N THR A 454 15.46 4.69 -13.85
CA THR A 454 14.90 4.08 -12.63
C THR A 454 15.41 4.76 -11.37
N SER A 455 16.71 5.05 -11.29
CA SER A 455 17.32 5.83 -10.20
C SER A 455 16.67 7.21 -10.07
N THR A 456 16.49 7.93 -11.18
CA THR A 456 15.91 9.27 -11.19
C THR A 456 14.46 9.27 -10.75
N VAL A 457 13.61 8.44 -11.37
CA VAL A 457 12.19 8.28 -11.02
C VAL A 457 12.04 7.86 -9.56
N GLY A 458 12.86 6.91 -9.14
CA GLY A 458 12.93 6.41 -7.79
C GLY A 458 13.28 7.47 -6.75
N LEU A 459 14.32 8.26 -7.02
CA LEU A 459 14.73 9.38 -6.19
C LEU A 459 13.63 10.42 -6.07
N TYR A 460 12.95 10.77 -7.17
CA TYR A 460 11.81 11.69 -7.12
C TYR A 460 10.69 11.15 -6.23
N PHE A 461 10.40 9.85 -6.34
CA PHE A 461 9.39 9.20 -5.53
C PHE A 461 9.75 9.21 -4.03
N VAL A 462 11.00 8.91 -3.68
CA VAL A 462 11.44 8.82 -2.29
C VAL A 462 11.69 10.19 -1.64
N ILE A 463 12.34 11.12 -2.34
CA ILE A 463 12.76 12.42 -1.78
C ILE A 463 11.65 13.47 -1.85
N PHE A 464 10.89 13.50 -2.94
CA PHE A 464 9.87 14.54 -3.12
C PHE A 464 8.48 13.99 -2.83
N TYR A 465 8.05 12.90 -3.47
CA TYR A 465 6.67 12.44 -3.33
C TYR A 465 6.34 11.99 -1.90
N ILE A 466 7.15 11.14 -1.26
CA ILE A 466 6.88 10.66 0.11
C ILE A 466 6.96 11.82 1.14
N PRO A 467 8.02 12.66 1.19
CA PRO A 467 8.08 13.81 2.09
C PRO A 467 7.07 14.90 1.78
N ALA A 468 6.75 15.19 0.51
CA ALA A 468 5.67 16.11 0.17
C ALA A 468 4.33 15.58 0.66
N LEU A 469 4.08 14.28 0.55
CA LEU A 469 2.89 13.65 1.13
C LEU A 469 2.88 13.78 2.66
N TYR A 470 4.04 13.64 3.32
CA TYR A 470 4.18 13.87 4.76
C TYR A 470 4.04 15.34 5.16
N ILE A 471 4.64 16.30 4.44
CA ILE A 471 4.57 17.75 4.70
C ILE A 471 3.16 18.24 4.40
N TYR A 472 2.55 17.79 3.31
CA TYR A 472 1.17 18.07 2.97
C TYR A 472 0.24 17.65 4.10
N VAL A 473 0.43 16.41 4.58
CA VAL A 473 -0.19 15.94 5.81
C VAL A 473 0.19 16.95 6.92
N LYS A 474 1.43 17.08 7.38
CA LYS A 474 1.86 17.93 8.51
C LYS A 474 1.38 19.39 8.47
N ALA A 475 1.47 20.09 7.34
CA ALA A 475 1.00 21.45 7.13
C ALA A 475 -0.51 21.56 7.28
N ALA A 476 -1.27 20.56 6.80
CA ALA A 476 -2.68 20.45 7.09
C ALA A 476 -3.01 20.22 8.59
N ASN A 477 -2.04 19.83 9.45
CA ASN A 477 -2.21 19.83 10.93
C ASN A 477 -1.90 21.21 11.50
N LYS A 478 -0.89 21.90 10.96
CA LYS A 478 -0.34 23.12 11.56
C LYS A 478 -1.22 24.34 11.28
N ILE A 479 -1.87 24.41 10.11
CA ILE A 479 -2.83 25.46 9.74
C ILE A 479 -4.16 25.35 10.54
N LYS A 480 -4.33 24.28 11.33
CA LYS A 480 -5.50 24.05 12.22
C LYS A 480 -5.25 24.33 13.70
N LYS A 481 -4.02 24.65 14.10
CA LYS A 481 -3.74 25.30 15.40
C LYS A 481 -3.78 26.80 15.18
#